data_AF-A0AA97HLY2-F1
#
_entry.id   AF-A0AA97HLY2-F1
#
_cell.length_a   1.000
_cell.length_b   1.000
_cell.length_c   1.000
_cell.angle_alpha   90.00
_cell.angle_beta   90.00
_cell.angle_gamma   90.00
#
_symmetry.space_group_name_H-M   'P 1'
#
loop_
_entity.id
_entity.type
_entity.pdbx_description
1 polymer ?
#
loop_
_entity_poly.entity_id
_entity_poly.type
_entity_poly.pdbx_seq_one_letter_code
_entity_poly.pdbx_strand_id
1 'polypeptide(L)'
;MYLELVAKLLDTERKYQTMSRRTGIYKALQACFETSALAKVPAIQRAETIRDLKIAEETGDVETFQTAWATLKYGQVPPSSEEE
;
A
#
# COMPACT_ATOMS: atom_id res chain seq x y z
N MET A 1 0.16 -7.73 10.53
CA MET A 1 -1.09 -6.93 10.42
C MET A 1 -0.83 -5.70 9.56
N TYR A 2 -1.74 -5.27 8.68
CA TYR A 2 -1.51 -4.11 7.77
C TYR A 2 -1.26 -2.80 8.53
N LEU A 3 -2.06 -2.54 9.57
CA LEU A 3 -1.93 -1.35 10.41
C LEU A 3 -0.57 -1.26 11.12
N GLU A 4 0.04 -2.40 11.43
CA GLU A 4 1.37 -2.45 12.05
C GLU A 4 2.46 -1.96 11.10
N LEU A 5 2.43 -2.37 9.83
CA LEU A 5 3.39 -1.93 8.82
C LEU A 5 3.21 -0.43 8.52
N VAL A 6 1.96 0.03 8.36
CA VAL A 6 1.67 1.45 8.15
C VAL A 6 2.13 2.29 9.34
N ALA A 7 1.88 1.84 10.57
CA ALA A 7 2.36 2.52 11.77
C ALA A 7 3.89 2.61 11.80
N LYS A 8 4.60 1.52 11.47
CA LYS A 8 6.07 1.49 11.40
C LYS A 8 6.62 2.43 10.33
N LEU A 9 6.00 2.49 9.15
CA LEU A 9 6.40 3.38 8.06
C LEU A 9 6.20 4.85 8.43
N LEU A 10 5.05 5.19 9.01
CA LEU A 10 4.77 6.56 9.47
C LEU A 10 5.68 6.98 10.62
N ASP A 11 5.97 6.07 11.55
CA ASP A 11 6.86 6.36 12.68
C ASP A 11 8.31 6.56 12.20
N THR A 12 8.78 5.75 11.26
CA THR A 12 10.10 5.96 10.64
C THR A 12 10.17 7.27 9.87
N GLU A 13 9.17 7.61 9.07
CA GLU A 13 9.10 8.91 8.38
C GLU A 13 9.17 10.08 9.38
N ARG A 14 8.33 10.04 10.42
CA ARG A 14 8.29 11.06 11.48
C ARG A 14 9.64 11.20 12.18
N LYS A 15 10.30 10.07 12.50
CA LYS A 15 11.62 10.07 13.13
C LYS A 15 12.64 10.80 12.26
N TYR A 16 12.71 10.47 10.97
CA TYR A 16 13.62 11.13 10.03
C TYR A 16 13.24 12.59 9.76
N GLN A 17 11.97 12.96 9.86
CA GLN A 17 11.54 14.35 9.74
C GLN A 17 12.11 15.26 10.83
N THR A 18 12.34 14.73 12.03
CA THR A 18 12.95 15.47 13.15
C THR A 18 14.48 15.53 13.11
N MET A 19 15.13 14.75 12.24
CA MET A 19 16.58 14.73 12.11
C MET A 19 17.11 15.86 11.22
N SER A 20 18.28 16.42 11.56
CA SER A 20 18.88 17.49 10.73
C SER A 20 19.31 17.01 9.33
N ARG A 21 19.55 15.69 9.18
CA ARG A 21 19.87 15.04 7.91
C ARG A 21 19.06 13.76 7.75
N ARG A 22 18.36 13.62 6.63
CA ARG A 22 17.51 12.45 6.30
C ARG A 22 18.27 11.30 5.63
N THR A 23 19.56 11.17 5.90
CA THR A 23 20.41 10.16 5.27
C THR A 23 20.07 8.76 5.79
N GLY A 24 19.79 7.82 4.87
CA GLY A 24 19.49 6.43 5.22
C GLY A 24 18.00 6.12 5.44
N ILE A 25 17.10 7.08 5.22
CA ILE A 25 15.64 6.88 5.35
C ILE A 25 15.13 5.70 4.50
N TYR A 26 15.60 5.57 3.25
CA TYR A 26 15.20 4.47 2.38
C TYR A 26 15.56 3.09 2.94
N LYS A 27 16.74 2.97 3.56
CA LYS A 27 17.18 1.73 4.20
C LYS A 27 16.30 1.39 5.41
N ALA A 28 15.94 2.39 6.20
CA ALA A 28 15.05 2.21 7.35
C ALA A 28 13.62 1.85 6.94
N LEU A 29 13.09 2.50 5.90
CA LEU A 29 11.77 2.17 5.32
C LEU A 29 11.77 0.72 4.79
N GLN A 30 12.84 0.29 4.10
CA GLN A 30 12.97 -1.09 3.62
C GLN A 30 12.98 -2.12 4.77
N ALA A 31 13.68 -1.83 5.87
CA ALA A 31 13.73 -2.70 7.04
C ALA A 31 12.36 -2.90 7.71
N CYS A 32 11.44 -1.94 7.59
CA CYS A 32 10.07 -2.09 8.09
C CYS A 32 9.32 -3.23 7.40
N PHE A 33 9.60 -3.48 6.11
CA PHE A 33 9.00 -4.60 5.37
C PHE A 33 9.61 -5.95 5.75
N GLU A 34 10.89 -5.99 6.14
CA GLU A 34 11.58 -7.21 6.56
C GLU A 34 11.18 -7.66 7.98
N THR A 35 10.84 -6.70 8.85
CA THR A 35 10.46 -6.95 10.25
C THR A 35 8.95 -7.02 10.48
N SER A 36 8.13 -6.76 9.46
CA SER A 36 6.69 -6.88 9.58
C SER A 36 6.24 -8.33 9.41
N ALA A 37 5.21 -8.74 10.15
CA ALA A 37 4.58 -10.05 9.97
C ALA A 37 3.79 -10.18 8.66
N LEU A 38 3.79 -9.16 7.79
CA LEU A 38 3.08 -9.16 6.51
C LEU A 38 4.08 -9.42 5.37
N ALA A 39 3.82 -10.43 4.55
CA ALA A 39 4.66 -10.70 3.38
C ALA A 39 4.69 -9.50 2.43
N LYS A 40 5.85 -9.20 1.84
CA LYS A 40 6.06 -8.03 0.96
C LYS A 40 5.07 -7.96 -0.21
N VAL A 41 4.83 -9.09 -0.87
CA VAL A 41 3.99 -9.17 -2.07
C VAL A 41 2.54 -8.75 -1.80
N PRO A 42 1.80 -9.33 -0.83
CA PRO A 42 0.44 -8.89 -0.54
C PRO A 42 0.37 -7.46 0.03
N ALA A 43 1.45 -6.96 0.63
CA ALA A 43 1.50 -5.58 1.09
C ALA A 43 1.56 -4.58 -0.08
N ILE A 44 2.35 -4.89 -1.10
CA ILE A 44 2.49 -4.07 -2.31
C ILE A 44 1.19 -4.08 -3.11
N GLN A 45 0.63 -5.27 -3.39
CA GLN A 45 -0.63 -5.40 -4.11
C GLN A 45 -1.75 -4.59 -3.44
N ARG A 46 -1.85 -4.66 -2.12
CA ARG A 46 -2.84 -3.89 -1.37
C ARG A 46 -2.62 -2.37 -1.46
N ALA A 47 -1.36 -1.91 -1.48
CA ALA A 47 -1.06 -0.49 -1.64
C ALA A 47 -1.44 0.02 -3.04
N GLU A 48 -1.21 -0.80 -4.07
CA GLU A 48 -1.66 -0.55 -5.44
C GLU A 48 -3.18 -0.48 -5.51
N THR A 49 -3.91 -1.44 -4.94
CA THR A 49 -5.39 -1.41 -4.94
C THR A 49 -5.97 -0.15 -4.28
N ILE A 50 -5.34 0.32 -3.19
CA ILE A 50 -5.77 1.56 -2.50
C ILE A 50 -5.48 2.79 -3.36
N ARG A 51 -4.36 2.81 -4.09
CA ARG A 51 -4.03 3.89 -5.01
C ARG A 51 -5.05 3.94 -6.15
N ASP A 52 -5.36 2.81 -6.74
CA ASP A 52 -6.30 2.73 -7.87
C ASP A 52 -7.71 3.14 -7.44
N LEU A 53 -8.14 2.79 -6.23
CA LEU A 53 -9.39 3.29 -5.63
C LEU A 53 -9.45 4.82 -5.57
N LYS A 54 -8.37 5.47 -5.12
CA LYS A 54 -8.31 6.93 -5.03
C LYS A 54 -8.33 7.59 -6.40
N ILE A 55 -7.61 7.01 -7.36
CA ILE A 55 -7.60 7.50 -8.73
C ILE A 55 -9.02 7.37 -9.33
N ALA A 56 -9.68 6.23 -9.15
CA ALA A 56 -11.05 6.00 -9.62
C ALA A 56 -12.08 6.96 -8.98
N GLU A 57 -11.91 7.28 -7.70
CA GLU A 57 -12.72 8.29 -7.01
C GLU A 57 -12.51 9.69 -7.61
N GLU A 58 -11.26 10.06 -7.91
CA GLU A 58 -10.92 11.35 -8.53
C GLU A 58 -11.39 11.46 -9.99
N THR A 59 -11.38 10.36 -10.76
CA THR A 59 -11.80 10.34 -12.16
C THR A 59 -13.31 10.09 -12.35
N GLY A 60 -14.01 9.67 -11.31
CA GLY A 60 -15.45 9.35 -11.36
C GLY A 60 -15.77 8.01 -12.02
N ASP A 61 -14.79 7.09 -12.08
CA ASP A 61 -14.95 5.78 -12.68
C ASP A 61 -15.51 4.77 -11.65
N VAL A 62 -16.81 4.47 -11.80
CA VAL A 62 -17.58 3.67 -10.84
C VAL A 62 -17.24 2.18 -10.94
N GLU A 63 -16.85 1.68 -12.12
CA GLU A 63 -16.60 0.25 -12.34
C GLU A 63 -15.27 -0.18 -11.73
N THR A 64 -14.22 0.62 -11.95
CA THR A 64 -12.90 0.39 -11.32
C THR A 64 -12.96 0.58 -9.81
N PHE A 65 -13.79 1.52 -9.32
CA PHE A 65 -14.03 1.67 -7.88
C PHE A 65 -14.67 0.42 -7.26
N GLN A 66 -15.74 -0.12 -7.85
CA GLN A 66 -16.44 -1.28 -7.29
C GLN A 66 -15.56 -2.53 -7.28
N THR A 67 -14.82 -2.76 -8.36
CA THR A 67 -13.90 -3.91 -8.48
C THR A 67 -12.75 -3.80 -7.46
N ALA A 68 -12.07 -2.66 -7.38
CA ALA A 68 -10.99 -2.46 -6.42
C ALA A 68 -11.49 -2.50 -4.96
N TRP A 69 -12.70 -2.01 -4.69
CA TRP A 69 -13.34 -2.13 -3.38
C TRP A 69 -13.67 -3.57 -3.00
N ALA A 70 -14.18 -4.37 -3.94
CA ALA A 70 -14.45 -5.78 -3.75
C ALA A 70 -13.16 -6.57 -3.44
N THR A 71 -12.08 -6.28 -4.17
CA THR A 71 -10.73 -6.85 -3.90
C THR A 71 -10.26 -6.54 -2.49
N LEU A 72 -10.43 -5.28 -2.04
CA LEU A 72 -10.01 -4.84 -0.72
C LEU A 72 -10.84 -5.48 0.42
N LYS A 73 -12.15 -5.68 0.20
CA LYS A 73 -13.09 -6.19 1.20
C LYS A 73 -13.10 -7.70 1.32
N TYR A 74 -13.04 -8.39 0.18
CA TYR A 74 -13.26 -9.84 0.12
C TYR A 74 -12.01 -10.62 -0.29
N GLY A 75 -10.91 -9.94 -0.65
CA GLY A 75 -9.67 -10.60 -1.07
C GLY A 75 -9.79 -11.32 -2.42
N GLN A 76 -10.84 -11.03 -3.20
CA GLN A 76 -11.00 -11.55 -4.55
C GLN A 76 -10.25 -10.65 -5.53
N VAL A 77 -9.20 -11.17 -6.16
CA VAL A 77 -8.67 -10.59 -7.40
C VAL A 77 -9.74 -10.86 -8.47
N PRO A 78 -10.40 -9.84 -9.05
CA PRO A 78 -11.22 -10.06 -10.24
C PRO A 78 -10.29 -10.63 -11.32
N PRO A 79 -10.75 -11.60 -12.12
CA PRO A 79 -9.93 -12.13 -13.20
C PRO A 79 -9.44 -10.95 -14.02
N SER A 80 -8.11 -10.78 -14.05
CA SER A 80 -7.46 -9.86 -14.96
C SER A 80 -8.01 -10.16 -16.34
N SER A 81 -8.74 -9.21 -16.91
CA SER A 81 -9.03 -9.18 -18.33
C SER A 81 -7.73 -8.93 -19.09
N GLU A 82 -6.84 -9.92 -19.03
CA GLU A 82 -5.74 -10.13 -19.96
C GLU A 82 -6.10 -11.37 -20.78
N GLU A 83 -7.15 -11.26 -21.60
CA GLU A 83 -7.36 -12.09 -22.80
C GLU A 83 -8.04 -11.21 -23.86
N GLU A 84 -7.25 -10.40 -24.57
CA GLU A 84 -7.20 -10.30 -26.05
C GLU A 84 -6.10 -9.34 -26.52
#